data_AF-A0A2V7RYZ2-F1
#
_entry.id   AF-A0A2V7RYZ2-F1
#
_cell.length_a   1.000
_cell.length_b   1.000
_cell.length_c   1.000
_cell.angle_alpha   90.00
_cell.angle_beta   90.00
_cell.angle_gamma   90.00
#
_symmetry.space_group_name_H-M   'P 1'
#
loop_
_entity.id
_entity.type
_entity.pdbx_description
1 polymer ?
#
loop_
_entity_poly.entity_id
_entity_poly.type
_entity_poly.pdbx_seq_one_letter_code
_entity_poly.pdbx_strand_id
1 'polypeptide(L)'
;MAGRCAHRGAAPRGGLARTRSRGGGGRAALGSGDRGHRALATGTLAGVRPLGARRGGAALVGIRPRWLPARASLARRPAGLLESAAVSAIGVGVDLVEVARVSGIIRDKGSRVFARLLTLAERQYCESRPDPATHVAVRLAAKEAVYKALQGSAAARGIGWREIEVTRTADGRPNVTLTGVAAARAHELGVQRVLLSLSHTHEAAVAVAVLESA
;
A
#
# COMPACT_ATOMS: atom_id res chain seq x y z
N MET A 1 69.64 18.06 4.07
CA MET A 1 69.34 19.43 4.52
C MET A 1 68.10 19.39 5.40
N ALA A 2 68.27 19.78 6.67
CA ALA A 2 67.25 19.83 7.69
C ALA A 2 66.38 21.10 7.55
N GLY A 3 65.16 21.06 8.06
CA GLY A 3 64.31 22.25 8.18
C GLY A 3 62.95 21.95 8.81
N ARG A 4 62.92 21.82 10.14
CA ARG A 4 61.70 21.91 10.97
C ARG A 4 61.24 23.37 11.01
N CYS A 5 59.94 23.63 11.22
CA CYS A 5 59.47 24.58 12.24
C CYS A 5 57.94 24.52 12.40
N ALA A 6 57.51 24.41 13.66
CA ALA A 6 56.15 24.53 14.14
C ALA A 6 55.92 25.96 14.64
N HIS A 7 54.68 26.48 14.64
CA HIS A 7 54.26 27.47 15.65
C HIS A 7 52.75 27.41 15.95
N ARG A 8 52.47 27.66 17.23
CA ARG A 8 51.21 27.71 17.97
C ARG A 8 50.57 29.11 17.89
N GLY A 9 49.29 29.21 18.30
CA GLY A 9 48.68 30.45 18.82
C GLY A 9 47.15 30.43 18.64
N ALA A 10 46.35 30.06 19.64
CA ALA A 10 45.87 30.87 20.77
C ALA A 10 44.61 31.71 20.43
N ALA A 11 43.53 31.42 21.15
CA ALA A 11 42.27 32.16 21.19
C ALA A 11 42.39 33.48 21.98
N PRO A 12 41.39 34.37 21.88
CA PRO A 12 40.99 35.18 23.01
C PRO A 12 39.50 35.04 23.37
N ARG A 13 39.28 35.31 24.66
CA ARG A 13 38.03 35.36 25.43
C ARG A 13 37.39 36.75 25.38
N GLY A 14 36.11 36.82 25.76
CA GLY A 14 35.38 38.01 26.25
C GLY A 14 33.94 37.97 25.74
N GLY A 15 32.86 37.83 26.53
CA GLY A 15 32.48 38.49 27.80
C GLY A 15 31.37 39.50 27.44
N LEU A 16 30.09 39.36 27.81
CA LEU A 16 29.40 39.77 29.06
C LEU A 16 27.89 39.74 28.69
N ALA A 17 26.99 38.98 29.32
CA ALA A 17 26.29 39.19 30.59
C ALA A 17 25.29 40.39 30.66
N ARG A 18 24.06 40.07 31.14
CA ARG A 18 22.98 40.90 31.76
C ARG A 18 21.88 41.41 30.80
N THR A 19 20.57 41.47 31.10
CA THR A 19 19.76 41.28 32.34
C THR A 19 18.24 41.20 32.04
N ARG A 20 17.53 40.38 32.84
CA ARG A 20 16.18 40.50 33.47
C ARG A 20 15.02 41.29 32.82
N SER A 21 13.83 40.66 32.86
CA SER A 21 12.53 41.19 33.38
C SER A 21 11.44 40.12 33.11
N ARG A 22 10.84 39.37 34.06
CA ARG A 22 9.87 39.64 35.14
C ARG A 22 8.55 40.36 34.74
N GLY A 23 7.43 39.67 35.01
CA GLY A 23 6.04 40.16 34.98
C GLY A 23 5.18 39.16 34.19
N GLY A 24 4.25 38.38 34.73
CA GLY A 24 3.14 38.68 35.65
C GLY A 24 1.91 38.05 34.95
N GLY A 25 1.25 37.01 35.47
CA GLY A 25 0.29 37.13 36.57
C GLY A 25 -1.06 37.63 36.04
N GLY A 26 -1.99 36.72 35.71
CA GLY A 26 -3.35 37.07 35.29
C GLY A 26 -4.26 35.83 35.17
N ARG A 27 -5.05 35.60 36.22
CA ARG A 27 -6.11 34.58 36.31
C ARG A 27 -7.42 35.07 35.67
N ALA A 28 -8.25 34.08 35.35
CA ALA A 28 -9.73 34.08 35.29
C ALA A 28 -10.39 34.65 34.03
N ALA A 29 -11.20 33.82 33.36
CA ALA A 29 -12.65 33.81 33.58
C ALA A 29 -13.32 32.64 32.84
N LEU A 30 -14.32 32.08 33.51
CA LEU A 30 -15.21 31.03 33.05
C LEU A 30 -16.14 31.59 31.96
N GLY A 31 -16.24 30.89 30.84
CA GLY A 31 -17.26 31.11 29.80
C GLY A 31 -18.14 29.88 29.68
N SER A 32 -19.36 30.00 30.20
CA SER A 32 -20.47 29.06 30.08
C SER A 32 -21.14 29.12 28.71
N GLY A 33 -21.69 27.98 28.25
CA GLY A 33 -22.51 27.83 27.04
C GLY A 33 -21.74 27.12 25.93
N ASP A 34 -22.21 26.09 25.26
CA ASP A 34 -23.57 25.60 25.10
C ASP A 34 -23.48 24.12 24.65
N ARG A 35 -24.22 23.25 25.34
CA ARG A 35 -24.31 21.82 25.02
C ARG A 35 -25.40 21.64 23.97
N GLY A 36 -25.04 21.90 22.72
CA GLY A 36 -25.87 21.54 21.56
C GLY A 36 -25.80 20.05 21.27
N HIS A 37 -26.67 19.27 21.92
CA HIS A 37 -27.01 17.92 21.49
C HIS A 37 -27.62 17.99 20.08
N ARG A 38 -26.86 17.60 19.05
CA ARG A 38 -27.44 17.31 17.73
C ARG A 38 -28.25 16.02 17.83
N ALA A 39 -29.55 16.19 17.96
CA ALA A 39 -30.54 15.12 17.85
C ALA A 39 -30.38 14.40 16.50
N LEU A 40 -30.32 13.07 16.57
CA LEU A 40 -30.46 12.18 15.43
C LEU A 40 -31.88 12.36 14.89
N ALA A 41 -32.00 12.84 13.66
CA ALA A 41 -33.27 12.85 12.95
C ALA A 41 -33.66 11.41 12.60
N THR A 42 -34.59 10.86 13.36
CA THR A 42 -35.35 9.66 13.01
C THR A 42 -36.25 10.00 11.82
N GLY A 43 -35.81 9.61 10.62
CA GLY A 43 -36.65 9.65 9.43
C GLY A 43 -37.78 8.63 9.55
N THR A 44 -39.00 9.11 9.72
CA THR A 44 -40.24 8.34 9.66
C THR A 44 -40.42 7.77 8.25
N LEU A 45 -40.29 6.45 8.08
CA LEU A 45 -40.65 5.77 6.83
C LEU A 45 -42.18 5.70 6.74
N ALA A 46 -42.75 6.65 6.00
CA ALA A 46 -44.14 6.62 5.56
C ALA A 46 -44.36 5.43 4.60
N GLY A 47 -45.44 4.68 4.85
CA GLY A 47 -45.74 3.40 4.23
C GLY A 47 -45.86 3.43 2.71
N VAL A 48 -45.21 2.45 2.09
CA VAL A 48 -45.42 2.08 0.69
C VAL A 48 -46.36 0.88 0.66
N ARG A 49 -47.55 1.07 0.07
CA ARG A 49 -48.56 0.01 -0.15
C ARG A 49 -48.03 -0.96 -1.22
N PRO A 50 -48.22 -2.28 -1.07
CA PRO A 50 -47.83 -3.22 -2.11
C PRO A 50 -48.80 -3.11 -3.29
N LEU A 51 -48.29 -2.75 -4.47
CA LEU A 51 -49.02 -2.84 -5.73
C LEU A 51 -49.01 -4.30 -6.20
N GLY A 52 -50.21 -4.81 -6.47
CA GLY A 52 -50.49 -6.21 -6.76
C GLY A 52 -49.77 -6.76 -7.98
N ALA A 53 -49.37 -8.03 -7.84
CA ALA A 53 -48.85 -8.86 -8.91
C ALA A 53 -49.89 -9.04 -10.02
N ARG A 54 -49.66 -8.43 -11.19
CA ARG A 54 -50.30 -8.86 -12.44
C ARG A 54 -49.37 -9.84 -13.15
N ARG A 55 -49.79 -11.10 -13.19
CA ARG A 55 -49.23 -12.12 -14.09
C ARG A 55 -49.58 -11.73 -15.53
N GLY A 56 -48.60 -11.22 -16.25
CA GLY A 56 -48.64 -11.06 -17.71
C GLY A 56 -47.45 -11.80 -18.30
N GLY A 57 -47.67 -13.04 -18.74
CA GLY A 57 -46.69 -13.80 -19.49
C GLY A 57 -46.57 -13.21 -20.89
N ALA A 58 -45.46 -12.54 -21.17
CA ALA A 58 -45.02 -12.26 -22.53
C ALA A 58 -43.77 -13.13 -22.78
N ALA A 59 -43.94 -14.14 -23.62
CA ALA A 59 -42.84 -14.98 -24.08
C ALA A 59 -41.85 -14.11 -24.88
N LEU A 60 -40.72 -13.79 -24.26
CA LEU A 60 -39.57 -13.27 -24.99
C LEU A 60 -38.99 -14.41 -25.81
N VAL A 61 -39.26 -14.37 -27.11
CA VAL A 61 -38.59 -15.16 -28.14
C VAL A 61 -37.08 -14.91 -27.97
N GLY A 62 -36.38 -15.92 -27.48
CA GLY A 62 -34.97 -15.85 -27.13
C GLY A 62 -34.09 -15.66 -28.36
N ILE A 63 -33.64 -14.44 -28.59
CA ILE A 63 -32.51 -14.17 -29.48
C ILE A 63 -31.26 -14.71 -28.77
N ARG A 64 -30.78 -15.87 -29.20
CA ARG A 64 -29.50 -16.41 -28.71
C ARG A 64 -28.34 -15.62 -29.33
N PRO A 65 -27.44 -15.02 -28.52
CA PRO A 65 -26.26 -14.40 -29.07
C PRO A 65 -25.38 -15.48 -29.73
N ARG A 66 -25.04 -15.24 -31.01
CA ARG A 66 -24.31 -16.13 -31.93
C ARG A 66 -22.89 -16.51 -31.49
N TRP A 67 -22.44 -16.05 -30.33
CA TRP A 67 -21.08 -16.26 -29.81
C TRP A 67 -21.01 -17.24 -28.63
N LEU A 68 -22.10 -17.91 -28.27
CA LEU A 68 -22.05 -19.04 -27.35
C LEU A 68 -21.66 -20.30 -28.14
N PRO A 69 -20.51 -20.94 -27.88
CA PRO A 69 -20.24 -22.24 -28.47
C PRO A 69 -21.31 -23.22 -27.99
N ALA A 70 -21.79 -24.07 -28.90
CA ALA A 70 -22.61 -25.23 -28.54
C ALA A 70 -21.90 -25.97 -27.40
N ARG A 71 -22.63 -26.35 -26.34
CA ARG A 71 -22.09 -27.07 -25.18
C ARG A 71 -21.14 -28.14 -25.68
N ALA A 72 -19.83 -27.89 -25.59
CA ALA A 72 -18.84 -28.89 -25.89
C ALA A 72 -19.12 -30.03 -24.92
N SER A 73 -19.47 -31.19 -25.46
CA SER A 73 -19.47 -32.44 -24.72
C SER A 73 -18.15 -32.48 -23.93
N LEU A 74 -18.26 -32.41 -22.60
CA LEU A 74 -17.13 -32.64 -21.71
C LEU A 74 -16.78 -34.12 -21.85
N ALA A 75 -16.04 -34.45 -22.90
CA ALA A 75 -15.36 -35.72 -23.01
C ALA A 75 -14.54 -35.89 -21.72
N ARG A 76 -14.86 -36.93 -20.96
CA ARG A 76 -14.10 -37.33 -19.78
C ARG A 76 -12.64 -37.48 -20.23
N ARG A 77 -11.79 -36.55 -19.79
CA ARG A 77 -10.35 -36.63 -20.04
C ARG A 77 -9.83 -37.86 -19.30
N PRO A 78 -9.03 -38.73 -19.94
CA PRO A 78 -8.47 -39.90 -19.27
C PRO A 78 -7.60 -39.43 -18.09
N ALA A 79 -7.76 -40.10 -16.95
CA ALA A 79 -6.91 -39.90 -15.79
C ALA A 79 -5.49 -40.37 -16.14
N GLY A 80 -4.57 -39.43 -16.35
CA GLY A 80 -3.14 -39.76 -16.52
C GLY A 80 -2.50 -39.26 -17.81
N LEU A 81 -2.59 -37.96 -18.10
CA LEU A 81 -1.51 -37.17 -18.69
C LEU A 81 -1.95 -35.70 -18.77
N LEU A 82 -1.03 -34.77 -18.52
CA LEU A 82 -1.21 -33.37 -18.15
C LEU A 82 -1.47 -33.21 -16.64
N GLU A 83 -0.49 -33.63 -15.84
CA GLU A 83 -0.16 -32.91 -14.61
C GLU A 83 0.27 -31.50 -15.05
N SER A 84 -0.73 -30.66 -15.32
CA SER A 84 -0.51 -29.26 -15.56
C SER A 84 0.22 -28.77 -14.33
N ALA A 85 1.35 -28.08 -14.51
CA ALA A 85 1.88 -27.21 -13.47
C ALA A 85 0.81 -26.15 -13.18
N ALA A 86 -0.20 -26.55 -12.42
CA ALA A 86 -1.33 -25.74 -12.07
C ALA A 86 -0.80 -24.78 -11.03
N VAL A 87 -0.67 -23.51 -11.40
CA VAL A 87 -0.39 -22.44 -10.45
C VAL A 87 -1.48 -22.50 -9.38
N SER A 88 -1.15 -23.02 -8.21
CA SER A 88 -2.06 -23.06 -7.06
C SER A 88 -1.98 -21.70 -6.36
N ALA A 89 -2.94 -20.83 -6.65
CA ALA A 89 -3.03 -19.53 -6.00
C ALA A 89 -3.61 -19.68 -4.60
N ILE A 90 -2.78 -19.46 -3.57
CA ILE A 90 -3.14 -19.58 -2.15
C ILE A 90 -3.39 -18.22 -1.47
N GLY A 91 -3.11 -17.12 -2.16
CA GLY A 91 -3.37 -15.77 -1.68
C GLY A 91 -3.32 -14.77 -2.83
N VAL A 92 -4.12 -13.71 -2.72
CA VAL A 92 -4.17 -12.61 -3.69
C VAL A 92 -4.27 -11.28 -2.98
N GLY A 93 -3.61 -10.27 -3.53
CA GLY A 93 -3.75 -8.90 -3.09
C GLY A 93 -3.69 -7.93 -4.25
N VAL A 94 -4.48 -6.86 -4.14
CA VAL A 94 -4.48 -5.73 -5.07
C VAL A 94 -4.43 -4.45 -4.27
N ASP A 95 -3.67 -3.48 -4.75
CA ASP A 95 -3.62 -2.16 -4.17
C ASP A 95 -3.43 -1.07 -5.23
N LEU A 96 -3.98 0.10 -4.94
CA LEU A 96 -3.93 1.28 -5.80
C LEU A 96 -3.53 2.49 -4.98
N VAL A 97 -2.55 3.24 -5.48
CA VAL A 97 -2.00 4.43 -4.82
C VAL A 97 -2.03 5.60 -5.79
N GLU A 98 -2.68 6.68 -5.40
CA GLU A 98 -2.66 7.95 -6.14
C GLU A 98 -1.25 8.58 -6.10
N VAL A 99 -0.71 8.90 -7.27
CA VAL A 99 0.57 9.58 -7.42
C VAL A 99 0.52 10.97 -6.79
N ALA A 100 -0.59 11.69 -6.98
CA ALA A 100 -0.80 13.02 -6.41
C ALA A 100 -0.68 13.03 -4.87
N ARG A 101 -1.14 11.98 -4.20
CA ARG A 101 -1.02 11.84 -2.74
C ARG A 101 0.44 11.68 -2.32
N VAL A 102 1.21 10.88 -3.03
CA VAL A 102 2.65 10.70 -2.76
C VAL A 102 3.42 11.99 -3.06
N SER A 103 3.13 12.65 -4.18
CA SER A 103 3.72 13.95 -4.55
C SER A 103 3.46 15.01 -3.48
N GLY A 104 2.23 15.09 -2.95
CA GLY A 104 1.89 15.99 -1.85
C GLY A 104 2.71 15.71 -0.60
N ILE A 105 2.86 14.44 -0.22
CA ILE A 105 3.69 14.04 0.93
C ILE A 105 5.16 14.43 0.73
N ILE A 106 5.72 14.20 -0.46
CA ILE A 106 7.11 14.58 -0.78
C ILE A 106 7.28 16.10 -0.70
N ARG A 107 6.34 16.87 -1.27
CA ARG A 107 6.38 18.34 -1.22
C ARG A 107 6.30 18.87 0.21
N ASP A 108 5.39 18.33 1.01
CA ASP A 108 5.07 18.89 2.32
C ASP A 108 6.05 18.41 3.42
N LYS A 109 6.61 17.20 3.29
CA LYS A 109 7.43 16.57 4.35
C LYS A 109 8.81 16.07 3.87
N GLY A 110 9.10 16.14 2.57
CA GLY A 110 10.32 15.63 1.96
C GLY A 110 10.33 14.10 1.77
N SER A 111 11.23 13.60 0.91
CA SER A 111 11.32 12.16 0.58
C SER A 111 11.71 11.27 1.78
N ARG A 112 12.37 11.85 2.80
CA ARG A 112 12.86 11.11 3.97
C ARG A 112 11.77 10.42 4.78
N VAL A 113 10.52 10.88 4.70
CA VAL A 113 9.39 10.24 5.39
C VAL A 113 9.19 8.78 4.97
N PHE A 114 9.57 8.44 3.74
CA PHE A 114 9.48 7.08 3.20
C PHE A 114 10.58 6.15 3.75
N ALA A 115 11.53 6.64 4.55
CA ALA A 115 12.54 5.80 5.22
C ALA A 115 11.95 4.70 6.11
N ARG A 116 10.72 4.89 6.61
CA ARG A 116 10.01 3.89 7.42
C ARG A 116 9.30 2.84 6.57
N LEU A 117 8.98 3.16 5.31
CA LEU A 117 8.16 2.32 4.42
C LEU A 117 9.01 1.56 3.40
N LEU A 118 10.09 2.18 2.93
CA LEU A 118 10.96 1.67 1.87
C LEU A 118 12.31 1.24 2.44
N THR A 119 12.90 0.20 1.87
CA THR A 119 14.29 -0.17 2.13
C THR A 119 15.23 0.92 1.60
N LEU A 120 16.51 0.86 1.96
CA LEU A 120 17.50 1.79 1.41
C LEU A 120 17.60 1.67 -0.11
N ALA A 121 17.66 0.44 -0.63
CA ALA A 121 17.76 0.16 -2.06
C ALA A 121 16.53 0.66 -2.84
N GLU A 122 15.31 0.45 -2.30
CA GLU A 122 14.09 0.96 -2.92
C GLU A 122 14.06 2.48 -2.99
N ARG A 123 14.49 3.17 -1.92
CA ARG A 123 14.55 4.64 -1.91
C ARG A 123 15.53 5.16 -2.92
N GLN A 124 16.76 4.65 -2.91
CA GLN A 124 17.78 5.03 -3.89
C GLN A 124 17.28 4.80 -5.32
N TYR A 125 16.61 3.67 -5.56
CA TYR A 125 15.99 3.41 -6.85
C TYR A 125 14.95 4.50 -7.19
N CYS A 126 13.99 4.80 -6.31
CA CYS A 126 12.94 5.79 -6.60
C CYS A 126 13.52 7.20 -6.81
N GLU A 127 14.48 7.61 -5.98
CA GLU A 127 15.13 8.92 -6.06
C GLU A 127 16.00 9.07 -7.33
N SER A 128 16.48 7.97 -7.90
CA SER A 128 17.23 8.01 -9.17
C SER A 128 16.37 8.25 -10.42
N ARG A 129 15.04 8.27 -10.28
CA ARG A 129 14.11 8.35 -11.41
C ARG A 129 13.68 9.79 -11.69
N PRO A 130 13.34 10.13 -12.95
CA PRO A 130 12.87 11.48 -13.30
C PRO A 130 11.61 11.91 -12.53
N ASP A 131 10.75 10.94 -12.21
CA ASP A 131 9.56 11.16 -11.38
C ASP A 131 9.59 10.24 -10.14
N PRO A 132 10.24 10.67 -9.05
CA PRO A 132 10.33 9.88 -7.83
C PRO A 132 8.97 9.55 -7.20
N ALA A 133 7.97 10.43 -7.35
CA ALA A 133 6.68 10.24 -6.70
C ALA A 133 5.91 9.05 -7.27
N THR A 134 5.88 8.93 -8.61
CA THR A 134 5.29 7.77 -9.28
C THR A 134 5.99 6.47 -8.87
N HIS A 135 7.31 6.47 -8.82
CA HIS A 135 8.06 5.27 -8.45
C HIS A 135 7.88 4.88 -6.97
N VAL A 136 7.77 5.86 -6.07
CA VAL A 136 7.38 5.60 -4.67
C VAL A 136 5.96 5.04 -4.62
N ALA A 137 4.99 5.61 -5.35
CA ALA A 137 3.61 5.10 -5.40
C ALA A 137 3.55 3.64 -5.85
N VAL A 138 4.30 3.26 -6.89
CA VAL A 138 4.43 1.87 -7.36
C VAL A 138 4.97 0.94 -6.27
N ARG A 139 5.95 1.39 -5.48
CA ARG A 139 6.51 0.59 -4.37
C ARG A 139 5.51 0.42 -3.23
N LEU A 140 4.76 1.46 -2.89
CA LEU A 140 3.74 1.37 -1.86
C LEU A 140 2.61 0.43 -2.28
N ALA A 141 2.10 0.57 -3.50
CA ALA A 141 1.06 -0.32 -4.04
C ALA A 141 1.53 -1.78 -4.05
N ALA A 142 2.75 -2.04 -4.49
CA ALA A 142 3.32 -3.39 -4.51
C ALA A 142 3.44 -4.00 -3.11
N LYS A 143 3.93 -3.24 -2.13
CA LYS A 143 4.07 -3.71 -0.74
C LYS A 143 2.72 -4.03 -0.11
N GLU A 144 1.74 -3.16 -0.31
CA GLU A 144 0.37 -3.38 0.18
C GLU A 144 -0.32 -4.56 -0.50
N ALA A 145 -0.14 -4.73 -1.82
CA ALA A 145 -0.66 -5.89 -2.53
C ALA A 145 -0.07 -7.19 -1.99
N VAL A 146 1.24 -7.25 -1.74
CA VAL A 146 1.89 -8.42 -1.15
C VAL A 146 1.44 -8.65 0.29
N TYR A 147 1.35 -7.59 1.11
CA TYR A 147 0.83 -7.67 2.48
C TYR A 147 -0.58 -8.26 2.50
N LYS A 148 -1.45 -7.78 1.61
CA LYS A 148 -2.82 -8.28 1.45
C LYS A 148 -2.88 -9.74 1.04
N ALA A 149 -1.95 -10.18 0.20
CA ALA A 149 -1.89 -11.58 -0.19
C ALA A 149 -1.43 -12.48 0.98
N LEU A 150 -0.59 -11.98 1.88
CA LEU A 150 -0.07 -12.70 3.06
C LEU A 150 -0.99 -12.64 4.31
N GLN A 151 -2.00 -11.77 4.30
CA GLN A 151 -2.84 -11.48 5.46
C GLN A 151 -3.71 -12.69 5.88
N GLY A 152 -4.42 -12.56 7.01
CA GLY A 152 -5.36 -13.60 7.49
C GLY A 152 -4.91 -14.35 8.75
N SER A 153 -3.83 -13.94 9.40
CA SER A 153 -3.45 -14.43 10.74
C SER A 153 -3.08 -13.29 11.69
N ALA A 154 -3.05 -13.59 12.99
CA ALA A 154 -2.57 -12.64 13.99
C ALA A 154 -1.11 -12.25 13.76
N ALA A 155 -0.26 -13.21 13.33
CA ALA A 155 1.13 -12.97 12.99
C ALA A 155 1.28 -11.99 11.80
N ALA A 156 0.39 -12.06 10.80
CA ALA A 156 0.42 -11.15 9.66
C ALA A 156 0.27 -9.66 10.06
N ARG A 157 -0.34 -9.35 11.22
CA ARG A 157 -0.42 -7.97 11.73
C ARG A 157 0.93 -7.37 12.12
N GLY A 158 1.94 -8.23 12.35
CA GLY A 158 3.30 -7.81 12.70
C GLY A 158 4.21 -7.56 11.50
N ILE A 159 3.75 -7.79 10.27
CA ILE A 159 4.57 -7.62 9.06
C ILE A 159 4.93 -6.14 8.89
N GLY A 160 6.22 -5.84 8.97
CA GLY A 160 6.74 -4.49 8.75
C GLY A 160 6.84 -4.14 7.26
N TRP A 161 6.64 -2.88 6.91
CA TRP A 161 6.76 -2.36 5.53
C TRP A 161 8.08 -2.71 4.82
N ARG A 162 9.19 -2.70 5.55
CA ARG A 162 10.53 -2.97 4.99
C ARG A 162 10.84 -4.46 4.90
N GLU A 163 9.99 -5.31 5.45
CA GLU A 163 10.12 -6.77 5.32
C GLU A 163 9.64 -7.29 3.97
N ILE A 164 8.86 -6.47 3.26
CA ILE A 164 8.47 -6.69 1.87
C ILE A 164 9.30 -5.75 1.02
N GLU A 165 10.26 -6.26 0.26
CA GLU A 165 11.09 -5.46 -0.63
C GLU A 165 10.79 -5.78 -2.10
N VAL A 166 10.54 -4.75 -2.90
CA VAL A 166 10.27 -4.89 -4.33
C VAL A 166 11.57 -4.72 -5.11
N THR A 167 12.05 -5.84 -5.66
CA THR A 167 13.30 -5.94 -6.41
C THR A 167 13.03 -6.09 -7.91
N ARG A 168 14.10 -6.21 -8.70
CA ARG A 168 14.01 -6.61 -10.11
C ARG A 168 14.92 -7.81 -10.34
N THR A 169 14.45 -8.74 -11.16
CA THR A 169 15.30 -9.79 -11.70
C THR A 169 16.28 -9.23 -12.74
N ALA A 170 17.27 -10.03 -13.13
CA ALA A 170 18.25 -9.64 -14.14
C ALA A 170 17.63 -9.28 -15.50
N ASP A 171 16.49 -9.89 -15.84
CA ASP A 171 15.73 -9.59 -17.04
C ASP A 171 14.69 -8.46 -16.86
N GLY A 172 14.76 -7.74 -15.74
CA GLY A 172 14.00 -6.51 -15.49
C GLY A 172 12.58 -6.71 -14.95
N ARG A 173 12.10 -7.95 -14.80
CA ARG A 173 10.78 -8.25 -14.23
C ARG A 173 10.74 -7.85 -12.74
N PRO A 174 9.60 -7.35 -12.25
CA PRO A 174 9.43 -7.10 -10.82
C PRO A 174 9.50 -8.41 -10.03
N ASN A 175 10.12 -8.35 -8.86
CA ASN A 175 10.22 -9.46 -7.94
C ASN A 175 10.02 -8.98 -6.50
N VAL A 176 9.80 -9.91 -5.57
CA VAL A 176 9.61 -9.62 -4.14
C VAL A 176 10.61 -10.42 -3.32
N THR A 177 11.30 -9.74 -2.42
CA THR A 177 12.09 -10.36 -1.36
C THR A 177 11.34 -10.18 -0.04
N LEU A 178 11.09 -11.28 0.66
CA LEU A 178 10.47 -11.28 1.99
C LEU A 178 11.52 -11.56 3.05
N THR A 179 11.44 -10.84 4.17
CA THR A 179 12.29 -11.05 5.35
C THR A 179 11.45 -11.05 6.62
N GLY A 180 12.05 -11.34 7.78
CA GLY A 180 11.38 -11.21 9.08
C GLY A 180 10.06 -11.98 9.21
N VAL A 181 9.04 -11.29 9.75
CA VAL A 181 7.69 -11.83 9.94
C VAL A 181 7.02 -12.14 8.61
N ALA A 182 7.27 -11.34 7.56
CA ALA A 182 6.74 -11.59 6.22
C ALA A 182 7.22 -12.93 5.65
N ALA A 183 8.52 -13.22 5.78
CA ALA A 183 9.11 -14.48 5.34
C ALA A 183 8.58 -15.68 6.16
N ALA A 184 8.48 -15.53 7.48
CA ALA A 184 7.91 -16.57 8.34
C ALA A 184 6.45 -16.89 7.97
N ARG A 185 5.65 -15.85 7.67
CA ARG A 185 4.26 -16.01 7.22
C ARG A 185 4.16 -16.70 5.86
N ALA A 186 5.02 -16.31 4.92
CA ALA A 186 5.07 -16.96 3.60
C ALA A 186 5.42 -18.45 3.71
N HIS A 187 6.37 -18.80 4.59
CA HIS A 187 6.73 -20.18 4.88
C HIS A 187 5.57 -20.97 5.52
N GLU A 188 4.89 -20.40 6.51
CA GLU A 188 3.70 -21.01 7.15
C GLU A 188 2.60 -21.34 6.13
N LEU A 189 2.39 -20.45 5.15
CA LEU A 189 1.42 -20.62 4.08
C LEU A 189 1.88 -21.57 2.97
N GLY A 190 3.14 -22.01 2.96
CA GLY A 190 3.70 -22.85 1.90
C GLY A 190 3.93 -22.10 0.57
N VAL A 191 4.13 -20.77 0.63
CA VAL A 191 4.41 -19.93 -0.54
C VAL A 191 5.75 -20.32 -1.16
N GLN A 192 5.74 -20.67 -2.44
CA GLN A 192 6.94 -20.92 -3.23
C GLN A 192 7.36 -19.69 -4.03
N ARG A 193 6.37 -18.93 -4.51
CA ARG A 193 6.63 -17.74 -5.34
C ARG A 193 5.58 -16.67 -5.09
N VAL A 194 6.02 -15.42 -5.19
CA VAL A 194 5.14 -14.24 -5.25
C VAL A 194 5.15 -13.72 -6.67
N LEU A 195 4.05 -13.89 -7.39
CA LEU A 195 3.85 -13.31 -8.71
C LEU A 195 3.41 -11.86 -8.53
N LEU A 196 4.18 -10.92 -9.06
CA LEU A 196 3.92 -9.49 -8.93
C LEU A 196 3.75 -8.85 -10.32
N SER A 197 2.64 -8.13 -10.50
CA SER A 197 2.38 -7.30 -11.68
C SER A 197 2.19 -5.85 -11.25
N LEU A 198 2.78 -4.93 -11.99
CA LEU A 198 2.80 -3.49 -11.71
C LEU A 198 2.34 -2.73 -12.93
N SER A 199 1.47 -1.73 -12.74
CA SER A 199 1.11 -0.76 -13.79
C SER A 199 0.96 0.62 -13.15
N HIS A 200 1.14 1.67 -13.95
CA HIS A 200 0.93 3.03 -13.49
C HIS A 200 0.62 3.97 -14.65
N THR A 201 -0.08 5.06 -14.31
CA THR A 201 -0.22 6.27 -15.11
C THR A 201 0.42 7.42 -14.35
N HIS A 202 0.27 8.65 -14.85
CA HIS A 202 0.64 9.86 -14.11
C HIS A 202 -0.30 10.14 -12.91
N GLU A 203 -1.46 9.47 -12.84
CA GLU A 203 -2.46 9.69 -11.80
C GLU A 203 -2.36 8.65 -10.68
N ALA A 204 -2.13 7.38 -11.04
CA ALA A 204 -2.17 6.29 -10.09
C ALA A 204 -1.17 5.17 -10.43
N ALA A 205 -0.74 4.46 -9.40
CA ALA A 205 -0.03 3.20 -9.49
C ALA A 205 -0.89 2.06 -8.96
N VAL A 206 -0.86 0.91 -9.62
CA VAL A 206 -1.57 -0.30 -9.21
C VAL A 206 -0.61 -1.49 -9.18
N ALA A 207 -0.82 -2.36 -8.21
CA ALA A 207 -0.11 -3.63 -8.12
C ALA A 207 -1.07 -4.78 -7.84
N VAL A 208 -0.76 -5.93 -8.41
CA VAL A 208 -1.41 -7.20 -8.12
C VAL A 208 -0.34 -8.21 -7.69
N ALA A 209 -0.56 -8.85 -6.56
CA ALA A 209 0.28 -9.92 -6.04
C ALA A 209 -0.53 -11.21 -5.93
N VAL A 210 0.06 -12.32 -6.38
CA VAL A 210 -0.49 -13.67 -6.21
C VAL A 210 0.56 -14.53 -5.52
N LEU A 211 0.17 -15.21 -4.44
CA LEU A 211 0.99 -16.20 -3.78
C LEU A 211 0.73 -17.56 -4.43
N GLU A 212 1.79 -18.16 -4.95
CA GLU A 212 1.78 -19.47 -5.59
C GLU A 212 2.34 -20.51 -4.60
N SER A 213 1.60 -21.60 -4.41
CA SER A 213 2.10 -22.84 -3.80
C SER A 213 2.49 -23.84 -4.87
N ALA A 214 3.32 -24.82 -4.50
CA ALA A 214 3.53 -26.04 -5.28
C ALA A 214 2.23 -26.85 -5.40
#